data_AF-A0A382P993-F1
#
_entry.id   AF-A0A382P993-F1
#
_cell.length_a   1.000
_cell.length_b   1.000
_cell.length_c   1.000
_cell.angle_alpha   90.00
_cell.angle_beta   90.00
_cell.angle_gamma   90.00
#
_symmetry.space_group_name_H-M   'P 1'
#
loop_
_entity.id
_entity.type
_entity.pdbx_description
1 polymer ?
#
loop_
_entity_poly.entity_id
_entity_poly.type
_entity_poly.pdbx_seq_one_letter_code
_entity_poly.pdbx_strand_id
1 'polypeptide(L)' 'ETSSGEVLASCDVGESIESPITADGFEIYFSVRDHSVRALTVKANGNPDEKWDAPYFSDLLKDDKNPQPGDWSPDC' A
#
# COMPACT_ATOMS: atom_id res chain seq x y z
N GLU A 1 -25.94 0.58 0.30
CA GLU A 1 -25.82 2.02 -0.01
C GLU A 1 -25.65 2.85 1.26
N THR A 2 -24.45 2.91 1.84
CA THR A 2 -24.16 3.84 2.94
C THR A 2 -23.83 5.19 2.30
N SER A 3 -24.85 6.04 2.19
CA SER A 3 -24.82 7.36 1.52
C SER A 3 -24.12 8.47 2.34
N SER A 4 -23.34 8.16 3.37
CA SER A 4 -22.83 9.17 4.31
C SER A 4 -21.56 9.89 3.84
N GLY A 5 -20.85 9.39 2.83
CA GLY A 5 -19.51 9.90 2.48
C GLY A 5 -18.52 9.77 3.65
N GLU A 6 -18.83 8.88 4.60
CA GLU A 6 -18.07 8.68 5.82
C GLU A 6 -16.74 7.98 5.50
N VAL A 7 -15.65 8.54 6.01
CA VAL A 7 -14.32 7.95 5.90
C VAL A 7 -14.20 6.85 6.95
N LEU A 8 -14.16 5.60 6.49
CA LEU A 8 -14.06 4.43 7.38
C LEU A 8 -12.65 4.20 7.91
N ALA A 9 -11.64 4.55 7.12
CA ALA A 9 -10.24 4.39 7.46
C ALA A 9 -9.33 5.30 6.63
N SER A 10 -8.10 5.48 7.11
CA SER A 10 -7.00 6.16 6.42
C SER A 10 -5.71 5.40 6.67
N CYS A 11 -4.84 5.32 5.68
CA CYS A 11 -3.52 4.71 5.79
C CYS A 11 -2.49 5.73 5.30
N ASP A 12 -1.47 5.98 6.12
CA ASP A 12 -0.32 6.79 5.71
C ASP A 12 0.72 5.86 5.10
N VAL A 13 0.91 6.01 3.79
CA VAL A 13 1.90 5.22 3.04
C VAL A 13 3.31 5.77 3.22
N GLY A 14 3.52 6.89 3.91
CA GLY A 14 4.83 7.46 4.20
C GLY A 14 5.62 7.98 2.99
N GLU A 15 5.03 7.90 1.79
CA GLU A 15 5.63 8.35 0.54
C GLU A 15 4.61 9.02 -0.39
N SER A 16 5.11 9.80 -1.36
CA SER A 16 4.25 10.46 -2.33
C SER A 16 3.72 9.46 -3.35
N ILE A 17 2.39 9.42 -3.54
CA ILE A 17 1.75 8.65 -4.61
C ILE A 17 1.98 9.38 -5.95
N GLU A 18 2.57 8.67 -6.92
CA GLU A 18 2.97 9.24 -8.22
C GLU A 18 2.19 8.62 -9.40
N SER A 19 1.20 7.77 -9.12
CA SER A 19 0.29 7.19 -10.12
C SER A 19 -1.17 7.36 -9.75
N PRO A 20 -2.09 7.19 -10.71
CA PRO A 20 -3.49 6.91 -10.39
C PRO A 20 -3.60 5.71 -9.45
N ILE A 21 -4.55 5.78 -8.52
CA ILE A 21 -4.93 4.66 -7.65
C ILE A 21 -5.92 3.78 -8.42
N THR A 22 -5.64 2.48 -8.51
CA THR A 22 -6.51 1.50 -9.16
C THR A 22 -7.01 0.49 -8.13
N ALA A 23 -8.26 0.05 -8.24
CA ALA A 23 -8.83 -0.96 -7.35
C ALA A 23 -9.40 -2.15 -8.12
N ASP A 24 -9.25 -3.35 -7.56
CA ASP A 24 -9.88 -4.59 -8.01
C ASP A 24 -10.40 -5.36 -6.78
N GLY A 25 -11.73 -5.38 -6.61
CA GLY A 25 -12.36 -5.92 -5.41
C GLY A 25 -11.96 -5.15 -4.15
N PHE A 26 -11.31 -5.85 -3.20
CA PHE A 26 -10.80 -5.27 -1.95
C PHE A 26 -9.34 -4.85 -2.04
N GLU A 27 -8.74 -4.94 -3.23
CA GLU A 27 -7.32 -4.66 -3.43
C GLU A 27 -7.14 -3.31 -4.10
N ILE A 28 -6.21 -2.51 -3.58
CA ILE A 28 -5.85 -1.19 -4.08
C ILE A 28 -4.39 -1.24 -4.52
N TYR A 29 -4.08 -0.69 -5.70
CA TYR A 29 -2.75 -0.70 -6.30
C TYR A 29 -2.34 0.72 -6.70
N PHE A 30 -1.08 1.08 -6.42
CA PHE A 30 -0.49 2.38 -6.74
C PHE A 30 1.03 2.28 -6.75
N SER A 31 1.69 3.24 -7.41
CA SER A 31 3.14 3.44 -7.28
C SER A 31 3.46 4.72 -6.54
N VAL A 32 4.57 4.71 -5.81
CA VAL A 32 5.05 5.85 -5.04
C VAL A 32 6.42 6.34 -5.53
N ARG A 33 6.88 7.47 -4.99
CA ARG A 33 8.12 8.14 -5.41
C ARG A 33 9.40 7.32 -5.22
N ASP A 34 9.43 6.36 -4.30
CA ASP A 34 10.57 5.44 -4.12
C ASP A 34 10.66 4.35 -5.21
N HIS A 35 9.86 4.52 -6.27
CA HIS A 35 9.66 3.63 -7.42
C HIS A 35 8.99 2.28 -7.10
N SER A 36 8.65 2.03 -5.82
CA SER A 36 7.88 0.86 -5.49
C SER A 36 6.48 0.90 -6.08
N VAL A 37 6.06 -0.26 -6.55
CA VAL A 37 4.63 -0.58 -6.60
C VAL A 37 4.24 -0.96 -5.18
N ARG A 38 3.02 -0.61 -4.76
CA ARG A 38 2.41 -0.97 -3.48
C ARG A 38 0.99 -1.48 -3.65
N ALA A 39 0.52 -2.25 -2.67
CA ALA A 39 -0.86 -2.71 -2.66
C ALA A 39 -1.42 -2.82 -1.24
N LEU A 40 -2.66 -2.37 -1.09
CA LEU A 40 -3.43 -2.47 0.14
C LEU A 40 -4.61 -3.42 -0.03
N THR A 41 -4.86 -4.25 0.97
CA THR A 41 -6.10 -5.03 1.10
C THR A 41 -7.02 -4.34 2.10
N VAL A 42 -8.22 -3.96 1.66
CA VAL A 42 -9.28 -3.43 2.53
C VAL A 42 -9.93 -4.59 3.29
N LYS A 43 -9.70 -4.67 4.59
CA LYS A 43 -10.29 -5.67 5.48
C LYS A 43 -11.81 -5.45 5.61
N ALA A 44 -12.54 -6.46 6.07
CA ALA A 44 -14.01 -6.39 6.23
C ALA A 44 -14.48 -5.27 7.18
N ASN A 45 -13.62 -4.81 8.09
CA ASN A 45 -13.88 -3.68 8.99
C ASN A 45 -13.58 -2.31 8.35
N GLY A 46 -13.20 -2.27 7.06
CA GLY A 46 -12.84 -1.06 6.33
C GLY A 46 -11.39 -0.63 6.48
N ASN A 47 -10.61 -1.24 7.39
CA ASN A 47 -9.21 -0.86 7.56
C ASN A 47 -8.36 -1.46 6.44
N PRO A 48 -7.64 -0.65 5.66
CA PRO A 48 -6.63 -1.15 4.74
C PRO A 48 -5.45 -1.74 5.52
N ASP A 49 -4.77 -2.70 4.90
CA ASP A 49 -3.53 -3.31 5.38
C ASP A 49 -2.63 -3.54 4.17
N GLU A 50 -1.32 -3.57 4.36
CA GLU A 50 -0.42 -3.83 3.25
C GLU A 50 -0.59 -5.28 2.79
N LYS A 51 -0.83 -5.46 1.49
CA LYS A 51 -1.02 -6.78 0.89
C LYS A 51 0.27 -7.60 0.90
N TRP A 52 1.41 -6.91 0.84
CA TRP A 52 2.71 -7.53 0.70
C TRP A 52 3.54 -7.30 1.94
N ASP A 53 4.31 -8.33 2.28
CA ASP A 53 5.27 -8.26 3.38
C ASP A 53 6.38 -7.22 3.11
N ALA A 54 6.65 -6.88 1.84
CA ALA A 54 7.62 -5.86 1.42
C ALA A 54 7.29 -5.31 0.01
N PRO A 55 7.73 -4.08 -0.33
CA PRO A 55 7.41 -3.43 -1.60
C PRO A 55 8.22 -4.08 -2.71
N TYR A 56 7.58 -4.29 -3.86
CA TYR A 56 8.26 -4.77 -5.06
C TYR A 56 8.76 -3.57 -5.87
N PHE A 57 9.99 -3.68 -6.38
CA PHE A 57 10.63 -2.69 -7.25
C PHE A 57 10.92 -1.33 -6.58
N SER A 58 11.47 -1.30 -5.36
CA SER A 58 11.87 -0.05 -4.71
C SER A 58 13.37 0.24 -4.87
N ASP A 59 13.73 1.53 -4.92
CA ASP A 59 15.14 1.98 -4.84
C ASP A 59 15.73 1.81 -3.43
N LEU A 60 14.88 1.47 -2.45
CA LEU A 60 15.27 1.21 -1.06
C LEU A 60 15.89 -0.18 -0.89
N LEU A 61 15.56 -1.12 -1.78
CA LEU A 61 16.20 -2.43 -1.81
C LEU A 61 17.55 -2.29 -2.53
N LYS A 62 18.65 -2.48 -1.80
CA LYS A 62 19.98 -2.56 -2.42
C LYS A 62 19.98 -3.73 -3.40
N ASP A 63 20.53 -3.51 -4.60
CA ASP A 63 20.47 -4.30 -5.85
C ASP A 63 20.64 -5.84 -5.78
N ASP A 64 20.92 -6.39 -4.60
CA ASP A 64 21.32 -7.79 -4.42
C ASP A 64 20.44 -8.54 -3.41
N LYS A 65 19.36 -7.95 -2.89
CA LYS A 65 18.54 -8.57 -1.84
C LYS A 65 17.08 -8.72 -2.27
N ASN A 66 16.58 -9.95 -2.10
CA ASN A 66 15.14 -10.22 -2.04
C ASN A 66 14.46 -9.21 -1.08
N PRO A 67 13.18 -8.85 -1.33
CA PRO A 67 12.42 -8.02 -0.41
C PRO A 67 12.62 -8.53 1.03
N GLN A 68 12.96 -7.65 1.96
CA GLN A 68 13.18 -7.98 3.38
C GLN A 68 11.94 -7.53 4.16
N PRO A 69 10.96 -8.41 4.42
CA PRO A 69 9.79 -8.09 5.23
C PRO A 69 10.07 -7.39 6.55
N GLY A 70 11.17 -7.76 7.22
CA GLY A 70 11.52 -7.19 8.52
C GLY A 70 11.99 -5.73 8.48
N ASP A 71 12.45 -5.23 7.33
CA ASP A 71 12.87 -3.83 7.15
C ASP A 71 11.68 -2.96 6.67
N TRP A 72 10.55 -3.58 6.34
CA TRP A 72 9.36 -2.95 5.82
C TRP A 72 8.21 -3.11 6.82
N SER A 73 7.96 -2.06 7.61
CA SER A 73 6.82 -2.03 8.54
C SER A 73 6.01 -0.75 8.32
N PRO A 74 5.22 -0.66 7.24
CA PRO A 74 4.21 0.38 7.16
C PRO A 74 3.11 0.01 8.17
N ASP A 75 3.04 0.74 9.27
CA ASP A 75 1.94 0.59 10.23
C ASP A 75 0.69 1.27 9.65
N CYS A 76 -0.25 0.46 9.16
CA CYS A 76 -1.66 0.80 8.92
C CYS A 76 -2.55 -0.21 9.70
#